data_AF-A0A0F3GYW5-F1
#
_entry.id   AF-A0A0F3GYW5-F1
#
_cell.length_a   1.000
_cell.length_b   1.000
_cell.length_c   1.000
_cell.angle_alpha   90.00
_cell.angle_beta   90.00
_cell.angle_gamma   90.00
#
_symmetry.space_group_name_H-M   'P 1'
#
loop_
_entity.id
_entity.type
_entity.pdbx_description
1 polymer ?
#
loop_
_entity_poly.entity_id
_entity_poly.type
_entity_poly.pdbx_seq_one_letter_code
_entity_poly.pdbx_strand_id
1 'polypeptide(L)'
;MDKTYLERVKGIVTINEPHLNAEEKIWDILDTSKALTFDGHFKLLSGNHSDTFFRFDAITLFPYLVSMISKEMLQWLYSANLPLKIDVVLGPASHGMFFAYDMARELNRQATKENRDMNTRAVYTAVDEENGYPLGFCLDGFEINPRENVLVVNDMTTTGNGIETLINLAERNRAKVLGVCLFANRGNNEKKIDRIKSKYLFHSIIDLKMPYWPAKDCHRNCKTDKRLVKAEEINHLPIYSEENAYDLYVKKLLSVA
;
A
#
# COMPACT_ATOMS: atom_id res chain seq x y z
N MET A 1 -17.05 -20.60 -18.79
CA MET A 1 -16.02 -21.02 -17.82
C MET A 1 -15.81 -19.84 -16.89
N ASP A 2 -15.90 -20.06 -15.58
CA ASP A 2 -15.55 -19.02 -14.62
C ASP A 2 -14.07 -18.66 -14.79
N LYS A 3 -13.77 -17.36 -14.81
CA LYS A 3 -12.40 -16.85 -14.93
C LYS A 3 -11.60 -17.30 -13.70
N THR A 4 -10.36 -17.72 -13.91
CA THR A 4 -9.39 -17.96 -12.83
C THR A 4 -9.20 -16.70 -11.98
N TYR A 5 -8.76 -16.85 -10.74
CA TYR A 5 -8.49 -15.72 -9.85
C TYR A 5 -7.62 -14.64 -10.54
N LEU A 6 -6.51 -15.05 -11.17
CA LEU A 6 -5.59 -14.13 -11.80
C LEU A 6 -6.18 -13.42 -13.04
N GLU A 7 -7.03 -14.09 -13.82
CA GLU A 7 -7.76 -13.45 -14.93
C GLU A 7 -8.73 -12.36 -14.43
N ARG A 8 -9.31 -12.55 -13.24
CA ARG A 8 -10.18 -11.53 -12.62
C ARG A 8 -9.34 -10.35 -12.10
N VAL A 9 -8.22 -10.64 -11.43
CA VAL A 9 -7.26 -9.63 -10.95
C VAL A 9 -6.75 -8.76 -12.11
N LYS A 10 -6.28 -9.38 -13.20
CA LYS A 10 -5.82 -8.67 -14.40
C LYS A 10 -6.90 -7.80 -15.05
N GLY A 11 -8.17 -8.09 -14.81
CA GLY A 11 -9.29 -7.28 -15.30
C GLY A 11 -9.48 -5.95 -14.57
N ILE A 12 -8.93 -5.80 -13.36
CA ILE A 12 -9.13 -4.62 -12.50
C ILE A 12 -7.84 -3.97 -12.01
N VAL A 13 -6.69 -4.61 -12.23
CA VAL A 13 -5.37 -4.11 -11.84
C VAL A 13 -4.62 -3.64 -13.08
N THR A 14 -4.05 -2.45 -13.01
CA THR A 14 -3.01 -1.99 -13.93
C THR A 14 -1.70 -1.87 -13.15
N ILE A 15 -0.62 -2.47 -13.63
CA ILE A 15 0.71 -2.32 -13.03
C ILE A 15 1.37 -1.12 -13.69
N ASN A 16 1.82 -0.16 -12.88
CA ASN A 16 2.51 1.03 -13.35
C ASN A 16 4.00 0.74 -13.44
N GLU A 17 4.61 0.96 -14.61
CA GLU A 17 6.04 0.86 -14.94
C GLU A 17 6.91 0.15 -13.87
N PRO A 18 6.99 -1.19 -13.89
CA PRO A 18 7.79 -1.93 -12.91
C PRO A 18 9.29 -1.78 -13.18
N HIS A 19 10.08 -1.65 -12.12
CA HIS A 19 11.52 -1.41 -12.13
C HIS A 19 12.36 -2.58 -11.60
N LEU A 20 11.83 -3.47 -10.75
CA LEU A 20 12.38 -4.83 -10.66
C LEU A 20 11.95 -5.59 -11.92
N ASN A 21 12.89 -6.33 -12.51
CA ASN A 21 12.61 -7.25 -13.61
C ASN A 21 11.53 -8.27 -13.21
N ALA A 22 10.29 -7.92 -13.52
CA ALA A 22 9.20 -8.67 -14.16
C ALA A 22 7.88 -8.25 -13.51
N GLU A 23 6.98 -7.66 -14.30
CA GLU A 23 5.55 -7.52 -14.01
C GLU A 23 4.94 -8.79 -13.37
N GLU A 24 5.46 -9.95 -13.77
CA GLU A 24 5.23 -11.27 -13.19
C GLU A 24 5.33 -11.33 -11.66
N LYS A 25 6.31 -10.65 -11.05
CA LYS A 25 6.47 -10.62 -9.58
C LYS A 25 5.33 -9.90 -8.89
N ILE A 26 4.78 -8.85 -9.50
CA ILE A 26 3.61 -8.15 -8.97
C ILE A 26 2.37 -9.02 -9.10
N TRP A 27 2.23 -9.75 -10.22
CA TRP A 27 1.20 -10.77 -10.36
C TRP A 27 1.33 -11.88 -9.33
N ASP A 28 2.55 -12.35 -9.05
CA ASP A 28 2.83 -13.36 -8.02
C ASP A 28 2.49 -12.86 -6.62
N ILE A 29 2.76 -11.59 -6.30
CA ILE A 29 2.34 -10.99 -5.03
C ILE A 29 0.82 -11.05 -4.91
N LEU A 30 0.09 -10.60 -5.93
CA LEU A 30 -1.38 -10.56 -5.92
C LEU A 30 -2.01 -11.96 -5.93
N ASP A 31 -1.38 -12.91 -6.61
CA ASP A 31 -1.82 -14.31 -6.67
C ASP A 31 -1.53 -15.07 -5.38
N THR A 32 -0.36 -14.85 -4.77
CA THR A 32 0.01 -15.55 -3.52
C THR A 32 -0.75 -15.00 -2.32
N SER A 33 -0.86 -13.67 -2.22
CA SER A 33 -1.58 -13.02 -1.11
C SER A 33 -3.09 -13.25 -1.19
N LYS A 34 -3.65 -13.44 -2.39
CA LYS A 34 -5.10 -13.38 -2.62
C LYS A 34 -5.73 -12.08 -2.07
N ALA A 35 -5.00 -10.96 -2.20
CA ALA A 35 -5.40 -9.67 -1.64
C ALA A 35 -6.69 -9.08 -2.24
N LEU A 36 -7.19 -9.59 -3.36
CA LEU A 36 -8.46 -9.15 -3.95
C LEU A 36 -9.56 -10.17 -3.65
N THR A 37 -10.55 -9.76 -2.85
CA THR A 37 -11.76 -10.55 -2.61
C THR A 37 -12.82 -10.13 -3.61
N PHE A 38 -13.41 -11.08 -4.33
CA PHE A 38 -14.47 -10.84 -5.29
C PHE A 38 -15.81 -11.47 -4.87
N ASP A 39 -16.87 -11.16 -5.62
CA ASP A 39 -18.23 -11.68 -5.44
C ASP A 39 -18.80 -11.44 -4.03
N GLY A 40 -18.31 -10.43 -3.32
CA GLY A 40 -18.81 -10.08 -2.00
C GLY A 40 -19.82 -8.94 -2.05
N HIS A 41 -20.17 -8.43 -0.87
CA HIS A 41 -20.99 -7.22 -0.74
C HIS A 41 -20.38 -6.38 0.37
N PHE A 42 -19.62 -5.36 0.01
CA PHE A 42 -18.74 -4.64 0.93
C PHE A 42 -19.15 -3.19 1.07
N LYS A 43 -19.33 -2.72 2.31
CA LYS A 43 -19.46 -1.30 2.63
C LYS A 43 -18.07 -0.71 2.82
N LEU A 44 -17.68 0.17 1.91
CA LEU A 44 -16.40 0.90 1.95
C LEU A 44 -16.45 2.02 3.00
N LEU A 45 -15.28 2.53 3.40
CA LEU A 45 -15.15 3.67 4.31
C LEU A 45 -15.90 4.93 3.80
N SER A 46 -16.04 5.09 2.48
CA SER A 46 -16.82 6.19 1.90
C SER A 46 -18.34 6.02 2.05
N GLY A 47 -18.81 4.91 2.61
CA GLY A 47 -20.22 4.50 2.66
C GLY A 47 -20.75 3.89 1.35
N ASN A 48 -19.98 3.95 0.27
CA ASN A 48 -20.33 3.27 -0.99
C ASN A 48 -20.20 1.75 -0.85
N HIS A 49 -20.93 1.03 -1.69
CA HIS A 49 -20.88 -0.42 -1.73
C HIS A 49 -20.04 -0.89 -2.93
N SER A 50 -19.43 -2.05 -2.80
CA SER A 50 -18.66 -2.72 -3.87
C SER A 50 -18.82 -4.23 -3.76
N ASP A 51 -18.67 -4.94 -4.87
CA ASP A 51 -18.61 -6.40 -4.91
C ASP A 51 -17.18 -6.95 -4.81
N THR A 52 -16.20 -6.03 -4.78
CA THR A 52 -14.79 -6.34 -4.75
C THR A 52 -14.14 -5.57 -3.60
N PHE A 53 -13.21 -6.20 -2.89
CA PHE A 53 -12.47 -5.57 -1.80
C PHE A 53 -10.98 -5.88 -1.89
N PHE A 54 -10.15 -4.89 -1.62
CA PHE A 54 -8.69 -5.04 -1.57
C PHE A 54 -8.26 -5.09 -0.11
N ARG A 55 -7.63 -6.20 0.28
CA ARG A 55 -7.21 -6.51 1.65
C ARG A 55 -5.69 -6.50 1.75
N PHE A 56 -5.13 -5.38 2.15
CA PHE A 56 -3.68 -5.27 2.27
C PHE A 56 -3.11 -6.15 3.39
N ASP A 57 -3.91 -6.50 4.40
CA ASP A 57 -3.57 -7.49 5.44
C ASP A 57 -3.01 -8.79 4.84
N ALA A 58 -3.56 -9.21 3.69
CA ALA A 58 -3.19 -10.43 3.01
C ALA A 58 -1.79 -10.41 2.40
N ILE A 59 -1.26 -9.22 2.12
CA ILE A 59 0.12 -9.03 1.72
C ILE A 59 1.02 -8.99 2.97
N THR A 60 0.61 -8.30 4.02
CA THR A 60 1.43 -8.10 5.24
C THR A 60 1.59 -9.36 6.08
N LEU A 61 0.72 -10.35 5.93
CA LEU A 61 0.95 -11.70 6.49
C LEU A 61 2.26 -12.33 6.01
N PHE A 62 2.79 -11.86 4.88
CA PHE A 62 3.99 -12.42 4.26
C PHE A 62 5.09 -11.35 4.18
N PRO A 63 6.00 -11.31 5.17
CA PRO A 63 7.08 -10.32 5.18
C PRO A 63 7.93 -10.32 3.90
N TYR A 64 8.09 -11.48 3.24
CA TYR A 64 8.82 -11.55 1.98
C TYR A 64 8.11 -10.81 0.83
N LEU A 65 6.76 -10.78 0.80
CA LEU A 65 6.00 -9.98 -0.17
C LEU A 65 6.17 -8.49 0.10
N VAL A 66 6.09 -8.07 1.37
CA VAL A 66 6.39 -6.68 1.78
C VAL A 66 7.80 -6.28 1.34
N SER A 67 8.78 -7.17 1.49
CA SER A 67 10.15 -6.91 1.06
C SER A 67 10.32 -6.83 -0.45
N MET A 68 9.60 -7.68 -1.21
CA MET A 68 9.58 -7.57 -2.68
C MET A 68 9.02 -6.21 -3.12
N ILE A 69 7.91 -5.78 -2.52
CA ILE A 69 7.29 -4.48 -2.80
C ILE A 69 8.21 -3.32 -2.39
N SER A 70 8.85 -3.40 -1.23
CA SER A 70 9.74 -2.35 -0.74
C SER A 70 10.96 -2.18 -1.65
N LYS A 71 11.54 -3.29 -2.14
CA LYS A 71 12.62 -3.26 -3.13
C LYS A 71 12.18 -2.67 -4.46
N GLU A 72 10.95 -2.96 -4.90
CA GLU A 72 10.36 -2.37 -6.10
C GLU A 72 10.29 -0.84 -5.97
N MET A 73 9.73 -0.33 -4.87
CA MET A 73 9.64 1.11 -4.61
C MET A 73 11.02 1.78 -4.55
N LEU A 74 12.00 1.15 -3.89
CA LEU A 74 13.37 1.66 -3.86
C LEU A 74 14.03 1.68 -5.24
N GLN A 75 13.82 0.64 -6.03
CA GLN A 75 14.37 0.57 -7.39
C GLN A 75 13.77 1.65 -8.30
N TRP A 76 12.46 1.91 -8.20
CA TRP A 76 11.82 3.03 -8.88
C TRP A 76 12.45 4.39 -8.46
N LEU A 77 12.67 4.61 -7.16
CA LEU A 77 13.32 5.83 -6.66
C LEU A 77 14.72 6.02 -7.24
N TYR A 78 15.51 4.94 -7.34
CA TYR A 78 16.84 4.98 -7.96
C TYR A 78 16.77 5.28 -9.45
N SER A 79 15.84 4.66 -10.18
CA SER A 79 15.62 4.94 -11.60
C SER A 79 15.16 6.39 -11.86
N ALA A 80 14.49 7.02 -10.89
CA ALA A 80 14.07 8.42 -10.95
C ALA A 80 15.18 9.43 -10.58
N ASN A 81 16.43 8.99 -10.36
CA ASN A 81 17.57 9.83 -9.95
C ASN A 81 17.32 10.62 -8.64
N LEU A 82 16.58 10.04 -7.68
CA LEU A 82 16.37 10.63 -6.36
C LEU A 82 17.71 10.78 -5.60
N PRO A 83 17.94 11.86 -4.83
CA PRO A 83 19.08 11.93 -3.92
C PRO A 83 19.16 10.71 -3.00
N LEU A 84 20.35 10.08 -2.93
CA LEU A 84 20.56 8.82 -2.21
C LEU A 84 20.40 8.93 -0.68
N LYS A 85 20.41 10.14 -0.11
CA LYS A 85 20.25 10.31 1.34
C LYS A 85 18.78 10.46 1.71
N ILE A 86 18.17 9.37 2.15
CA ILE A 86 16.86 9.34 2.82
C ILE A 86 17.13 9.23 4.33
N ASP A 87 16.74 10.25 5.09
CA ASP A 87 16.92 10.25 6.55
C ASP A 87 15.76 9.54 7.26
N VAL A 88 14.54 9.70 6.72
CA VAL A 88 13.31 9.16 7.29
C VAL A 88 12.44 8.54 6.21
N VAL A 89 11.93 7.33 6.47
CA VAL A 89 10.78 6.78 5.75
C VAL A 89 9.55 6.93 6.66
N LEU A 90 8.61 7.76 6.24
CA LEU A 90 7.42 8.14 6.98
C LEU A 90 6.21 7.36 6.49
N GLY A 91 5.57 6.59 7.37
CA GLY A 91 4.31 5.89 7.09
C GLY A 91 3.34 5.97 8.26
N PRO A 92 2.03 5.78 8.04
CA PRO A 92 1.07 5.70 9.13
C PRO A 92 1.20 4.39 9.92
N ALA A 93 0.85 4.43 11.22
CA ALA A 93 0.74 3.28 12.10
C ALA A 93 -0.49 2.38 11.80
N SER A 94 -0.81 2.26 10.51
CA SER A 94 -1.71 1.26 9.93
C SER A 94 -0.86 0.35 9.02
N HIS A 95 -1.26 0.07 7.78
CA HIS A 95 -0.48 -0.79 6.89
C HIS A 95 0.77 -0.12 6.29
N GLY A 96 0.83 1.21 6.24
CA GLY A 96 2.00 1.93 5.71
C GLY A 96 3.27 1.74 6.55
N MET A 97 3.15 1.38 7.84
CA MET A 97 4.29 1.15 8.72
C MET A 97 5.17 -0.03 8.27
N PHE A 98 4.58 -1.04 7.62
CA PHE A 98 5.32 -2.20 7.12
C PHE A 98 6.33 -1.79 6.05
N PHE A 99 5.94 -0.89 5.14
CA PHE A 99 6.84 -0.32 4.14
C PHE A 99 7.85 0.65 4.76
N ALA A 100 7.41 1.50 5.71
CA ALA A 100 8.34 2.41 6.37
C ALA A 100 9.48 1.66 7.06
N TYR A 101 9.15 0.57 7.76
CA TYR A 101 10.15 -0.31 8.38
C TYR A 101 11.02 -1.04 7.37
N ASP A 102 10.42 -1.74 6.39
CA ASP A 102 11.15 -2.60 5.46
C ASP A 102 12.07 -1.80 4.53
N MET A 103 11.60 -0.66 4.01
CA MET A 103 12.41 0.23 3.17
C MET A 103 13.55 0.87 3.96
N ALA A 104 13.31 1.33 5.19
CA ALA A 104 14.38 1.83 6.04
C ALA A 104 15.43 0.74 6.30
N ARG A 105 15.01 -0.48 6.62
CA ARG A 105 15.91 -1.63 6.80
C ARG A 105 16.74 -1.91 5.55
N GLU A 106 16.10 -1.93 4.38
CA GLU A 106 16.76 -2.22 3.10
C GLU A 106 17.76 -1.12 2.70
N LEU A 107 17.42 0.16 2.90
CA LEU A 107 18.34 1.29 2.71
C LEU A 107 19.58 1.15 3.59
N ASN A 108 19.41 0.88 4.88
CA ASN A 108 20.55 0.67 5.80
C ASN A 108 21.36 -0.59 5.43
N ARG A 109 20.73 -1.66 4.92
CA ARG A 109 21.43 -2.87 4.46
C ARG A 109 22.34 -2.59 3.25
N GLN A 110 21.95 -1.66 2.38
CA GLN A 110 22.72 -1.24 1.21
C GLN A 110 23.85 -0.25 1.56
N ALA A 111 23.96 0.19 2.82
CA ALA A 111 25.02 1.08 3.25
C ALA A 111 26.40 0.43 3.07
N THR A 112 27.20 0.99 2.16
CA THR A 112 28.59 0.57 1.93
C THR A 112 29.52 1.25 2.94
N LYS A 113 30.79 0.81 3.00
CA LYS A 113 31.82 1.46 3.83
C LYS A 113 32.03 2.94 3.50
N GLU A 114 31.65 3.38 2.29
CA GLU A 114 31.79 4.75 1.79
C GLU A 114 30.57 5.63 2.15
N ASN A 115 29.42 5.02 2.45
CA ASN A 115 28.16 5.69 2.84
C ASN A 115 27.74 5.34 4.28
N ARG A 116 28.69 5.29 5.21
CA ARG A 116 28.47 4.93 6.63
C ARG A 116 27.51 5.85 7.40
N ASP A 117 27.22 7.04 6.87
CA ASP A 117 26.28 7.99 7.48
C ASP A 117 24.81 7.69 7.14
N MET A 118 24.54 6.60 6.42
CA MET A 118 23.18 6.16 6.14
C MET A 118 22.58 5.51 7.40
N ASN A 119 21.82 6.30 8.14
CA ASN A 119 21.04 5.90 9.30
C ASN A 119 19.57 6.24 9.06
N THR A 120 18.97 5.58 8.08
CA THR A 120 17.58 5.85 7.71
C THR A 120 16.65 5.32 8.79
N ARG A 121 15.77 6.17 9.34
CA ARG A 121 14.82 5.80 10.38
C ARG A 121 13.44 5.54 9.79
N ALA A 122 12.73 4.56 10.31
CA ALA A 122 11.29 4.46 10.11
C ALA A 122 10.58 5.35 11.14
N VAL A 123 9.67 6.19 10.68
CA VAL A 123 8.87 7.10 11.52
C VAL A 123 7.40 6.83 11.26
N TYR A 124 6.62 6.74 12.33
CA TYR A 124 5.21 6.39 12.26
C TYR A 124 4.31 7.54 12.71
N THR A 125 3.21 7.75 12.00
CA THR A 125 2.17 8.71 12.40
C THR A 125 1.02 8.01 13.11
N ALA A 126 0.42 8.70 14.08
CA ALA A 126 -0.81 8.25 14.69
C ALA A 126 -1.92 8.17 13.64
N VAL A 127 -2.83 7.23 13.81
CA VAL A 127 -3.98 7.02 12.91
C VAL A 127 -5.28 7.07 13.69
N ASP A 128 -6.35 7.44 13.02
CA ASP A 128 -7.72 7.28 13.49
C ASP A 128 -8.04 5.78 13.58
N GLU A 129 -8.56 5.34 14.73
CA GLU A 129 -8.82 3.92 14.99
C GLU A 129 -9.98 3.35 14.15
N GLU A 130 -10.92 4.18 13.70
CA GLU A 130 -12.08 3.75 12.91
C GLU A 130 -11.69 3.51 11.45
N ASN A 131 -10.89 4.41 10.88
CA ASN A 131 -10.68 4.46 9.43
C ASN A 131 -9.20 4.37 9.00
N GLY A 132 -8.27 4.32 9.94
CA GLY A 132 -6.83 4.18 9.68
C GLY A 132 -6.19 5.41 9.02
N TYR A 133 -6.88 6.55 8.94
CA TYR A 133 -6.33 7.76 8.34
C TYR A 133 -5.28 8.39 9.28
N PRO A 134 -4.15 8.89 8.74
CA PRO A 134 -3.16 9.62 9.53
C PRO A 134 -3.76 10.86 10.21
N LEU A 135 -3.43 11.08 11.49
CA LEU A 135 -3.92 12.22 12.29
C LEU A 135 -3.03 13.47 12.21
N GLY A 136 -1.90 13.39 11.49
CA GLY A 136 -1.01 14.54 11.27
C GLY A 136 -0.08 14.86 12.43
N PHE A 137 0.22 13.88 13.28
CA PHE A 137 1.28 13.90 14.28
C PHE A 137 1.94 12.52 14.38
N CYS A 138 3.20 12.49 14.83
CA CYS A 138 3.94 11.25 15.05
C CYS A 138 3.42 10.51 16.29
N LEU A 139 3.58 9.18 16.32
CA LEU A 139 3.46 8.44 17.57
C LEU A 139 4.52 8.89 18.58
N ASP A 140 4.24 8.72 19.88
CA ASP A 140 5.19 9.05 20.94
C ASP A 140 6.53 8.31 20.72
N GLY A 141 7.63 9.05 20.86
CA GLY A 141 8.99 8.54 20.62
C GLY A 141 9.45 8.59 19.16
N PHE A 142 8.59 9.03 18.23
CA PHE A 142 8.95 9.24 16.82
C PHE A 142 8.98 10.72 16.47
N GLU A 143 10.04 11.14 15.78
CA GLU A 143 10.27 12.55 15.46
C GLU A 143 10.85 12.71 14.05
N ILE A 144 10.36 13.74 13.36
CA ILE A 144 10.91 14.25 12.11
C ILE A 144 11.65 15.54 12.43
N ASN A 145 12.96 15.57 12.20
CA ASN A 145 13.78 16.73 12.48
C ASN A 145 13.80 17.71 11.29
N PRO A 146 14.02 19.01 11.56
CA PRO A 146 14.23 19.98 10.50
C PRO A 146 15.35 19.55 9.55
N ARG A 147 15.15 19.80 8.25
CA ARG A 147 16.08 19.50 7.14
C ARG A 147 16.30 18.01 6.83
N GLU A 148 15.61 17.10 7.51
CA GLU A 148 15.64 15.68 7.12
C GLU A 148 14.99 15.48 5.75
N ASN A 149 15.57 14.56 4.98
CA ASN A 149 15.00 14.08 3.73
C ASN A 149 14.01 12.94 4.03
N VAL A 150 12.73 13.20 3.77
CA VAL A 150 11.62 12.30 4.09
C VAL A 150 11.10 11.64 2.82
N LEU A 151 11.04 10.31 2.82
CA LEU A 151 10.25 9.53 1.87
C LEU A 151 8.91 9.19 2.51
N VAL A 152 7.80 9.56 1.86
CA VAL A 152 6.46 9.21 2.35
C VAL A 152 6.03 7.89 1.73
N VAL A 153 5.53 6.96 2.55
CA VAL A 153 5.07 5.65 2.09
C VAL A 153 3.68 5.31 2.62
N ASN A 154 2.90 4.57 1.82
CA ASN A 154 1.66 3.98 2.30
C ASN A 154 1.29 2.68 1.57
N ASP A 155 0.37 1.90 2.12
CA ASP A 155 -0.21 0.73 1.47
C ASP A 155 -1.04 1.11 0.25
N MET A 156 -2.02 2.00 0.43
CA MET A 156 -2.90 2.41 -0.64
C MET A 156 -3.39 3.84 -0.50
N THR A 157 -3.96 4.38 -1.57
CA THR A 157 -4.67 5.66 -1.52
C THR A 157 -5.99 5.60 -2.28
N THR A 158 -6.99 6.33 -1.78
CA THR A 158 -8.30 6.48 -2.41
C THR A 158 -8.48 7.90 -2.95
N THR A 159 -8.42 8.89 -2.06
CA THR A 159 -8.64 10.32 -2.36
C THR A 159 -7.36 11.17 -2.31
N GLY A 160 -6.25 10.61 -1.83
CA GLY A 160 -5.02 11.36 -1.56
C GLY A 160 -4.98 12.07 -0.20
N ASN A 161 -6.05 12.04 0.61
CA ASN A 161 -6.09 12.77 1.90
C ASN A 161 -5.05 12.27 2.91
N GLY A 162 -4.86 10.95 3.02
CA GLY A 162 -3.86 10.38 3.94
C GLY A 162 -2.45 10.81 3.54
N ILE A 163 -2.11 10.69 2.25
CA ILE A 163 -0.82 11.12 1.71
C ILE A 163 -0.56 12.61 1.95
N GLU A 164 -1.55 13.48 1.67
CA GLU A 164 -1.43 14.91 1.93
C GLU A 164 -1.19 15.21 3.42
N THR A 165 -1.80 14.43 4.32
CA THR A 165 -1.60 14.60 5.76
C THR A 165 -0.16 14.25 6.17
N LEU A 166 0.41 13.19 5.59
CA LEU A 166 1.81 12.79 5.83
C LEU A 166 2.79 13.85 5.27
N ILE A 167 2.55 14.35 4.06
CA ILE A 167 3.33 15.42 3.44
C ILE A 167 3.31 16.68 4.33
N ASN A 168 2.12 17.12 4.73
CA ASN A 168 1.95 18.31 5.56
C ASN A 168 2.66 18.16 6.91
N LEU A 169 2.66 16.97 7.51
CA LEU A 169 3.40 16.71 8.76
C LEU A 169 4.90 16.91 8.56
N ALA A 170 5.48 16.33 7.50
CA ALA A 170 6.91 16.49 7.21
C ALA A 170 7.27 17.97 6.96
N GLU A 171 6.47 18.68 6.15
CA GLU A 171 6.70 20.10 5.84
C GLU A 171 6.57 21.01 7.08
N ARG A 172 5.59 20.75 7.96
CA ARG A 172 5.44 21.48 9.24
C ARG A 172 6.64 21.31 10.15
N ASN A 173 7.32 20.16 10.09
CA ASN A 173 8.57 19.91 10.79
C ASN A 173 9.80 20.48 10.07
N ARG A 174 9.61 21.22 8.97
CA ARG A 174 10.67 21.80 8.12
C ARG A 174 11.58 20.74 7.50
N ALA A 175 11.05 19.54 7.28
CA ALA A 175 11.71 18.48 6.54
C ALA A 175 11.40 18.58 5.04
N LYS A 176 12.22 17.95 4.21
CA LYS A 176 12.07 17.94 2.76
C LYS A 176 11.45 16.60 2.32
N VAL A 177 10.24 16.64 1.77
CA VAL A 177 9.63 15.48 1.13
C VAL A 177 10.34 15.22 -0.20
N LEU A 178 11.04 14.08 -0.32
CA LEU A 178 11.72 13.68 -1.55
C LEU A 178 10.78 13.02 -2.55
N GLY A 179 9.79 12.28 -2.05
CA GLY A 179 8.82 11.60 -2.89
C GLY A 179 7.77 10.85 -2.08
N VAL A 180 6.84 10.24 -2.80
CA VAL A 180 5.75 9.43 -2.28
C VAL A 180 5.73 8.10 -3.02
N CYS A 181 5.80 6.99 -2.28
CA CYS A 181 5.64 5.64 -2.82
C CYS A 181 4.45 4.94 -2.16
N LEU A 182 3.64 4.25 -2.93
CA LEU A 182 2.57 3.44 -2.38
C LEU A 182 2.32 2.20 -3.22
N PHE A 183 1.74 1.16 -2.62
CA PHE A 183 1.50 -0.07 -3.37
C PHE A 183 0.31 0.10 -4.31
N ALA A 184 -0.86 0.52 -3.81
CA ALA A 184 -2.08 0.57 -4.62
C ALA A 184 -2.78 1.94 -4.66
N ASN A 185 -3.12 2.43 -5.85
CA ASN A 185 -3.94 3.62 -6.04
C ASN A 185 -5.33 3.24 -6.56
N ARG A 186 -6.38 3.61 -5.82
CA ARG A 186 -7.77 3.34 -6.20
C ARG A 186 -8.45 4.53 -6.92
N GLY A 187 -7.80 5.69 -6.97
CA GLY A 187 -8.16 6.77 -7.90
C GLY A 187 -9.56 7.37 -7.77
N ASN A 188 -10.17 7.42 -6.58
CA ASN A 188 -11.54 7.93 -6.41
C ASN A 188 -11.67 9.48 -6.43
N ASN A 189 -10.60 10.21 -6.74
CA ASN A 189 -10.61 11.66 -6.98
C ASN A 189 -9.28 12.10 -7.61
N GLU A 190 -9.19 12.06 -8.93
CA GLU A 190 -7.93 12.31 -9.68
C GLU A 190 -7.31 13.67 -9.29
N LYS A 191 -8.11 14.72 -9.11
CA LYS A 191 -7.61 16.09 -8.89
C LYS A 191 -6.60 16.26 -7.75
N LYS A 192 -6.82 15.60 -6.59
CA LYS A 192 -5.91 15.74 -5.45
C LYS A 192 -4.63 14.96 -5.66
N ILE A 193 -4.75 13.75 -6.19
CA ILE A 193 -3.60 12.91 -6.53
C ILE A 193 -2.77 13.59 -7.63
N ASP A 194 -3.40 14.17 -8.65
CA ASP A 194 -2.75 14.93 -9.71
C ASP A 194 -2.00 16.14 -9.16
N ARG A 195 -2.61 16.85 -8.20
CA ARG A 195 -1.92 17.95 -7.50
C ARG A 195 -0.68 17.47 -6.75
N ILE A 196 -0.74 16.32 -6.08
CA ILE A 196 0.42 15.74 -5.40
C ILE A 196 1.48 15.35 -6.44
N LYS A 197 1.10 14.64 -7.50
CA LYS A 197 1.98 14.25 -8.62
C LYS A 197 2.67 15.44 -9.30
N SER A 198 2.00 16.60 -9.35
CA SER A 198 2.58 17.82 -9.93
C SER A 198 3.67 18.48 -9.07
N LYS A 199 3.76 18.12 -7.78
CA LYS A 199 4.65 18.74 -6.80
C LYS A 199 5.73 17.80 -6.28
N TYR A 200 5.44 16.52 -6.20
CA TYR A 200 6.32 15.52 -5.63
C TYR A 200 6.49 14.37 -6.60
N LEU A 201 7.69 13.80 -6.60
CA LEU A 201 7.92 12.51 -7.24
C LEU A 201 6.98 11.48 -6.58
N PHE A 202 6.10 10.86 -7.38
CA PHE A 202 5.01 10.03 -6.89
C PHE A 202 4.89 8.74 -7.69
N HIS A 203 4.78 7.61 -6.99
CA HIS A 203 4.54 6.32 -7.62
C HIS A 203 3.58 5.45 -6.81
N SER A 204 2.62 4.89 -7.53
CA SER A 204 1.84 3.72 -7.11
C SER A 204 2.29 2.53 -7.94
N ILE A 205 2.59 1.39 -7.33
CA ILE A 205 2.97 0.18 -8.10
C ILE A 205 1.79 -0.33 -8.93
N ILE A 206 0.59 -0.30 -8.36
CA ILE A 206 -0.63 -0.69 -9.06
C ILE A 206 -1.71 0.39 -8.99
N ASP A 207 -2.52 0.46 -10.03
CA ASP A 207 -3.80 1.15 -10.04
C ASP A 207 -4.95 0.13 -10.02
N LEU A 208 -5.93 0.35 -9.15
CA LEU A 208 -7.08 -0.51 -8.92
C LEU A 208 -8.38 0.11 -9.45
N LYS A 209 -8.95 -0.50 -10.49
CA LYS A 209 -10.26 -0.14 -11.06
C LYS A 209 -11.35 -1.05 -10.50
N MET A 210 -11.77 -0.77 -9.28
CA MET A 210 -12.82 -1.53 -8.60
C MET A 210 -14.17 -0.84 -8.73
N PRO A 211 -15.24 -1.56 -9.12
CA PRO A 211 -16.56 -0.96 -9.21
C PRO A 211 -17.06 -0.56 -7.82
N TYR A 212 -17.81 0.53 -7.74
CA TYR A 212 -18.52 0.92 -6.54
C TYR A 212 -19.77 1.69 -6.92
N TRP A 213 -20.71 1.76 -5.99
CA TRP A 213 -21.98 2.45 -6.19
C TRP A 213 -22.46 3.05 -4.86
N PRO A 214 -23.22 4.16 -4.90
CA PRO A 214 -23.90 4.67 -3.71
C PRO A 214 -24.78 3.58 -3.08
N ALA A 215 -24.86 3.56 -1.74
CA ALA A 215 -25.64 2.55 -1.01
C ALA A 215 -27.10 2.47 -1.50
N LYS A 216 -27.72 3.64 -1.79
CA LYS A 216 -29.09 3.73 -2.33
C LYS A 216 -29.27 3.06 -3.70
N ASP A 217 -28.21 2.99 -4.50
CA ASP A 217 -28.23 2.45 -5.87
C ASP A 217 -27.70 1.00 -5.92
N CYS A 218 -27.37 0.42 -4.76
CA CYS A 218 -26.73 -0.87 -4.66
C CYS A 218 -27.54 -2.01 -5.25
N HIS A 219 -28.82 -2.10 -4.91
CA HIS A 219 -29.73 -3.15 -5.37
C HIS A 219 -29.85 -3.24 -6.90
N ARG A 220 -29.48 -2.19 -7.65
CA ARG A 220 -29.53 -2.17 -9.12
C ARG A 220 -28.23 -2.58 -9.78
N ASN A 221 -27.11 -2.34 -9.11
CA ASN A 221 -25.77 -2.46 -9.69
C ASN A 221 -24.98 -3.64 -9.11
N CYS A 222 -25.28 -4.02 -7.88
CA CYS A 222 -24.69 -5.16 -7.19
C CYS A 222 -25.47 -6.42 -7.56
N LYS A 223 -24.81 -7.37 -8.23
CA LYS A 223 -25.43 -8.65 -8.65
C LYS A 223 -25.33 -9.74 -7.59
N THR A 224 -25.13 -9.39 -6.32
CA THR A 224 -24.96 -10.37 -5.25
C THR A 224 -26.06 -10.30 -4.21
N ASP A 225 -26.56 -11.48 -3.82
CA ASP A 225 -27.51 -11.64 -2.71
C ASP A 225 -26.80 -11.82 -1.36
N LYS A 226 -25.48 -11.63 -1.33
CA LYS A 226 -24.69 -11.78 -0.10
C LYS A 226 -24.96 -10.65 0.90
N ARG A 227 -24.82 -11.00 2.18
CA ARG A 227 -24.87 -10.07 3.31
C ARG A 227 -23.83 -8.96 3.14
N LEU A 228 -24.23 -7.73 3.44
CA LEU A 228 -23.33 -6.59 3.50
C LEU A 228 -22.33 -6.76 4.67
N VAL A 229 -21.03 -6.66 4.35
CA VAL A 229 -19.91 -6.72 5.30
C VAL A 229 -19.22 -5.36 5.32
N LYS A 230 -18.89 -4.85 6.51
CA LYS A 230 -18.16 -3.57 6.62
C LYS A 230 -16.66 -3.74 6.33
N ALA A 231 -16.01 -2.67 5.88
CA ALA A 231 -14.56 -2.64 5.65
C ALA A 231 -13.73 -3.00 6.91
N GLU A 232 -14.15 -2.57 8.09
CA GLU A 232 -13.51 -2.95 9.36
C GLU A 232 -13.63 -4.46 9.60
N GLU A 233 -14.83 -5.02 9.40
CA GLU A 233 -15.11 -6.44 9.64
C GLU A 233 -14.33 -7.36 8.70
N ILE A 234 -14.20 -7.01 7.41
CA ILE A 234 -13.51 -7.87 6.43
C ILE A 234 -12.01 -7.97 6.67
N ASN A 235 -11.37 -6.90 7.14
CA ASN A 235 -9.93 -6.90 7.42
C ASN A 235 -9.60 -7.90 8.55
N HIS A 236 -10.52 -8.11 9.49
CA HIS A 236 -10.38 -9.07 10.58
C HIS A 236 -10.76 -10.52 10.22
N LEU A 237 -11.30 -10.78 9.02
CA LEU A 237 -11.62 -12.15 8.63
C LEU A 237 -10.36 -12.97 8.34
N PRO A 238 -10.34 -14.28 8.62
CA PRO A 238 -9.25 -15.14 8.16
C PRO A 238 -9.10 -14.99 6.64
N ILE A 239 -7.89 -14.68 6.19
CA ILE A 239 -7.58 -14.58 4.75
C ILE A 239 -7.74 -15.95 4.08
N TYR A 240 -7.53 -17.02 4.85
CA TYR A 240 -7.69 -18.40 4.45
C TYR A 240 -8.73 -19.07 5.35
N SER A 241 -10.00 -18.92 4.98
CA SER A 241 -11.11 -19.61 5.67
C SER A 241 -11.51 -20.92 4.98
N GLU A 242 -10.84 -21.30 3.89
CA GLU A 242 -10.94 -22.63 3.27
C GLU A 242 -9.57 -23.32 3.28
N GLU A 243 -9.56 -24.64 3.55
CA GLU A 243 -8.40 -25.51 3.83
C GLU A 243 -7.22 -25.39 2.85
N ASN A 244 -7.41 -24.89 1.63
CA ASN A 244 -6.41 -25.00 0.57
C ASN A 244 -5.36 -23.87 0.49
N ALA A 245 -5.58 -22.73 1.13
CA ALA A 245 -4.74 -21.56 0.88
C ALA A 245 -3.56 -21.42 1.85
N TYR A 246 -3.70 -21.90 3.10
CA TYR A 246 -2.58 -22.07 4.02
C TYR A 246 -1.64 -23.20 3.56
N ASP A 247 -2.20 -24.30 3.06
CA ASP A 247 -1.41 -25.41 2.51
C ASP A 247 -0.65 -25.02 1.23
N LEU A 248 -1.24 -24.16 0.39
CA LEU A 248 -0.52 -23.56 -0.75
C LEU A 248 0.66 -22.69 -0.28
N TYR A 249 0.46 -21.89 0.76
CA TYR A 249 1.51 -21.06 1.36
C TYR A 249 2.66 -21.91 1.93
N VAL A 250 2.35 -22.94 2.72
CA VAL A 250 3.35 -23.87 3.28
C VAL A 250 4.13 -24.56 2.15
N LYS A 251 3.45 -25.04 1.10
CA LYS A 251 4.11 -25.65 -0.06
C LYS A 251 5.03 -24.69 -0.80
N LYS A 252 4.63 -23.41 -0.97
CA LYS A 252 5.45 -22.41 -1.66
C LYS A 252 6.66 -21.98 -0.82
N LEU A 253 6.52 -21.84 0.50
CA LEU A 253 7.65 -21.59 1.40
C LEU A 253 8.69 -22.72 1.38
N LEU A 254 8.23 -23.98 1.41
CA LEU A 254 9.11 -25.15 1.36
C LEU A 254 9.81 -25.34 0.00
N SER A 255 9.34 -24.69 -1.06
CA SER A 255 9.96 -24.72 -2.39
C SER A 255 11.03 -23.65 -2.61
N VAL A 256 11.13 -22.67 -1.70
CA VAL A 256 12.06 -21.52 -1.78
C VAL A 256 13.13 -21.58 -0.67
N ALA A 257 13.02 -22.53 0.27
CA ALA A 257 14.03 -22.85 1.29
C ALA A 257 14.99 -23.94 0.79
#